data_AF-A0A5N7BVE6-F1
#
_entry.id   AF-A0A5N7BVE6-F1
#
_cell.length_a   1.000
_cell.length_b   1.000
_cell.length_c   1.000
_cell.angle_alpha   90.00
_cell.angle_beta   90.00
_cell.angle_gamma   90.00
#
_symmetry.space_group_name_H-M   'P 1'
#
loop_
_entity.id
_entity.type
_entity.pdbx_description
1 polymer ?
#
loop_
_entity_poly.entity_id
_entity_poly.type
_entity_poly.pdbx_seq_one_letter_code
_entity_poly.pdbx_strand_id
1 'polypeptide(L)'
;MSYTVYLIAESGLPRDHHAIFVETHENGPTTGHIYHVKGNIQEGMAFEDRASEPSEEIPGFCGKEKLGVVQVGEYGRVPGICEGVEVPPKQFQGVRRLYPNMPLRRCQEWVAEAVEALRGEGVLRDG
;
A
#
# COMPACT_ATOMS: atom_id res chain seq x y z
N MET A 1 6.16 16.81 14.76
CA MET A 1 5.19 16.87 13.64
C MET A 1 5.08 15.48 13.05
N SER A 2 3.92 15.10 12.57
CA SER A 2 3.67 13.78 12.01
C SER A 2 2.77 13.87 10.78
N TYR A 3 2.93 12.92 9.87
CA TYR A 3 2.03 12.69 8.75
C TYR A 3 1.00 11.63 9.13
N THR A 4 -0.25 11.84 8.74
CA THR A 4 -1.30 10.83 8.91
C THR A 4 -1.16 9.78 7.82
N VAL A 5 -1.29 8.52 8.20
CA VAL A 5 -1.23 7.38 7.28
C VAL A 5 -2.60 6.77 7.17
N TYR A 6 -3.04 6.52 5.94
CA TYR A 6 -4.31 5.92 5.63
C TYR A 6 -4.14 4.66 4.78
N LEU A 7 -5.03 3.70 4.99
CA LEU A 7 -5.38 2.72 3.98
C LEU A 7 -6.35 3.40 3.03
N ILE A 8 -6.09 3.36 1.73
CA ILE A 8 -7.05 3.78 0.71
C ILE A 8 -7.54 2.55 -0.05
N ALA A 9 -8.82 2.58 -0.43
CA ALA A 9 -9.45 1.59 -1.27
C ALA A 9 -9.89 2.25 -2.60
N GLU A 10 -9.50 1.61 -3.69
CA GLU A 10 -9.91 1.94 -5.06
C GLU A 10 -10.74 0.78 -5.62
N SER A 11 -11.92 1.07 -6.16
CA SER A 11 -12.83 0.10 -6.77
C SER A 11 -12.11 -0.79 -7.77
N GLY A 12 -12.12 -2.10 -7.52
CA GLY A 12 -11.43 -3.09 -8.34
C GLY A 12 -12.23 -4.38 -8.51
N LEU A 13 -11.92 -5.15 -9.55
CA LEU A 13 -12.51 -6.48 -9.77
C LEU A 13 -11.43 -7.56 -9.72
N PRO A 14 -11.68 -8.69 -9.02
CA PRO A 14 -12.89 -9.04 -8.26
C PRO A 14 -12.91 -8.46 -6.82
N ARG A 15 -11.89 -7.70 -6.43
CA ARG A 15 -11.75 -7.04 -5.13
C ARG A 15 -11.14 -5.67 -5.35
N ASP A 16 -11.40 -4.77 -4.40
CA ASP A 16 -10.80 -3.44 -4.38
C ASP A 16 -9.28 -3.51 -4.30
N HIS A 17 -8.64 -2.53 -4.94
CA HIS A 17 -7.22 -2.29 -4.84
C HIS A 17 -6.93 -1.49 -3.57
N HIS A 18 -5.99 -1.97 -2.76
CA HIS A 18 -5.57 -1.29 -1.54
C HIS A 18 -4.21 -0.64 -1.74
N ALA A 19 -4.02 0.50 -1.09
CA ALA A 19 -2.75 1.21 -1.05
C ALA A 19 -2.55 1.92 0.29
N ILE A 20 -1.30 2.21 0.63
CA ILE A 20 -0.94 3.06 1.76
C ILE A 20 -0.81 4.49 1.24
N PHE A 21 -1.52 5.43 1.85
CA PHE A 21 -1.42 6.86 1.56
C PHE A 21 -0.86 7.59 2.77
N VAL A 22 0.23 8.33 2.58
CA VAL A 22 0.83 9.20 3.60
C VAL A 22 0.52 10.65 3.23
N GLU A 23 -0.25 11.34 4.05
CA GLU A 23 -0.66 12.73 3.81
C GLU A 23 0.48 13.69 4.18
N THR A 24 1.41 13.93 3.23
CA THR A 24 2.64 14.71 3.45
C THR A 24 2.46 16.21 3.25
N HIS A 25 1.42 16.63 2.53
CA HIS A 25 1.15 18.01 2.13
C HIS A 25 2.23 18.69 1.27
N GLU A 26 3.17 17.93 0.71
CA GLU A 26 4.33 18.46 -0.03
C GLU A 26 3.92 19.20 -1.31
N ASN A 27 2.82 18.80 -1.94
CA ASN A 27 2.31 19.37 -3.19
C ASN A 27 1.02 20.19 -3.00
N GLY A 28 0.62 20.45 -1.76
CA GLY A 28 -0.60 21.20 -1.42
C GLY A 28 -1.40 20.58 -0.27
N PRO A 29 -2.47 21.25 0.20
CA PRO A 29 -3.34 20.74 1.25
C PRO A 29 -3.86 19.34 0.90
N THR A 30 -3.88 18.43 1.87
CA THR A 30 -4.34 17.04 1.74
C THR A 30 -3.64 16.16 0.67
N THR A 31 -2.61 16.66 -0.02
CA THR A 31 -1.77 15.85 -0.92
C THR A 31 -0.85 14.93 -0.14
N GLY A 32 -0.30 13.92 -0.82
CA GLY A 32 0.53 12.94 -0.15
C GLY A 32 1.31 12.02 -1.07
N HIS A 33 1.68 10.86 -0.54
CA HIS A 33 2.43 9.82 -1.24
C HIS A 33 1.73 8.47 -1.12
N ILE A 34 1.64 7.76 -2.24
CA ILE A 34 1.06 6.42 -2.32
C ILE A 34 2.17 5.38 -2.37
N TYR A 35 1.98 4.26 -1.67
CA TYR A 35 2.77 3.04 -1.77
C TYR A 35 1.83 1.87 -2.03
N HIS A 36 2.06 1.12 -3.12
CA HIS A 36 1.23 -0.03 -3.47
C HIS A 36 1.97 -1.04 -4.35
N VAL A 37 1.29 -2.13 -4.68
CA VAL A 37 1.73 -3.07 -5.71
C VAL A 37 0.68 -3.17 -6.82
N LYS A 38 1.10 -3.14 -8.07
CA LYS A 38 0.21 -3.24 -9.25
C LYS A 38 0.50 -4.50 -10.04
N GLY A 39 -0.55 -5.05 -10.64
CA GLY A 39 -0.51 -6.30 -11.39
C GLY A 39 -1.59 -7.26 -10.90
N ASN A 40 -1.42 -8.55 -11.14
CA ASN A 40 -2.42 -9.56 -10.79
C ASN A 40 -1.77 -10.93 -10.58
N ILE A 41 -2.56 -11.90 -10.11
CA ILE A 41 -2.06 -13.24 -9.78
C ILE A 41 -1.62 -14.08 -11.00
N GLN A 42 -1.95 -13.66 -12.23
CA GLN A 42 -1.56 -14.35 -13.48
C GLN A 42 -0.25 -13.83 -14.05
N GLU A 43 0.05 -12.55 -13.87
CA GLU A 43 1.27 -11.91 -14.40
C GLU A 43 2.30 -11.58 -13.31
N GLY A 44 1.89 -11.63 -12.05
CA GLY A 44 2.65 -11.10 -10.92
C GLY A 44 2.35 -9.63 -10.67
N MET A 45 2.97 -9.09 -9.62
CA MET A 45 2.83 -7.71 -9.22
C MET A 45 4.20 -7.01 -9.18
N ALA A 46 4.18 -5.68 -9.20
CA ALA A 46 5.34 -4.82 -9.05
C ALA A 46 5.04 -3.73 -8.02
N PHE A 47 6.02 -3.41 -7.17
CA PHE A 47 5.95 -2.27 -6.27
C PHE A 47 6.01 -0.97 -7.06
N GLU A 48 5.16 -0.03 -6.71
CA GLU A 48 5.17 1.34 -7.21
C GLU A 48 4.90 2.30 -6.05
N ASP A 49 5.59 3.44 -6.08
CA ASP A 49 5.34 4.56 -5.20
C ASP A 49 5.31 5.86 -6.00
N ARG A 50 4.45 6.80 -5.57
CA ARG A 50 4.30 8.10 -6.26
C ARG A 50 3.71 9.18 -5.36
N ALA A 51 4.07 10.42 -5.65
CA ALA A 51 3.30 11.57 -5.20
C ALA A 51 1.86 11.50 -5.73
N SER A 52 0.91 11.98 -4.93
CA SER A 52 -0.51 11.92 -5.22
C SER A 52 -1.21 13.22 -4.84
N GLU A 53 -2.20 13.58 -5.66
CA GLU A 53 -3.31 14.45 -5.31
C GLU A 53 -4.05 13.92 -4.06
N PRO A 54 -4.99 14.69 -3.47
CA PRO A 54 -5.78 14.21 -2.34
C PRO A 54 -6.41 12.84 -2.62
N SER A 55 -6.44 11.96 -1.61
CA SER A 55 -6.86 10.57 -1.79
C SER A 55 -8.25 10.42 -2.41
N GLU A 56 -9.15 11.34 -2.10
CA GLU A 56 -10.53 11.40 -2.57
C GLU A 56 -10.65 11.74 -4.07
N GLU A 57 -9.60 12.29 -4.68
CA GLU A 57 -9.55 12.64 -6.10
C GLU A 57 -8.93 11.53 -6.96
N ILE A 58 -8.46 10.43 -6.34
CA ILE A 58 -7.91 9.27 -7.05
C ILE A 58 -9.03 8.58 -7.85
N PRO A 59 -8.83 8.28 -9.14
CA PRO A 59 -9.81 7.54 -9.93
C PRO A 59 -10.19 6.20 -9.30
N GLY A 60 -11.49 5.99 -9.09
CA GLY A 60 -12.00 4.76 -8.48
C GLY A 60 -11.96 4.77 -6.95
N PHE A 61 -11.55 5.85 -6.28
CA PHE A 61 -11.62 5.96 -4.83
C PHE A 61 -13.00 5.58 -4.27
N CYS A 62 -13.02 4.64 -3.32
CA CYS A 62 -14.24 4.19 -2.65
C CYS A 62 -14.19 4.32 -1.13
N GLY A 63 -13.01 4.54 -0.54
CA GLY A 63 -12.90 4.82 0.89
C GLY A 63 -11.47 4.98 1.39
N LYS A 64 -11.35 5.51 2.60
CA LYS A 64 -10.08 5.56 3.35
C LYS A 64 -10.30 5.29 4.83
N GLU A 65 -9.32 4.68 5.47
CA GLU A 65 -9.28 4.38 6.89
C GLU A 65 -7.96 4.89 7.48
N LYS A 66 -8.01 5.60 8.60
CA LYS A 66 -6.79 6.04 9.30
C LYS A 66 -6.11 4.83 9.92
N LEU A 67 -4.87 4.57 9.52
CA LEU A 67 -4.03 3.52 10.10
C LEU A 67 -3.23 4.02 11.30
N GLY A 68 -2.83 5.30 11.29
CA GLY A 68 -2.01 5.88 12.34
C GLY A 68 -1.25 7.11 11.86
N VAL A 69 -0.06 7.32 12.44
CA VAL A 69 0.81 8.44 12.11
C VAL A 69 2.27 8.01 11.99
N VAL A 70 3.01 8.72 11.14
CA VAL A 70 4.47 8.61 10.99
C VAL A 70 5.09 9.95 11.39
N GLN A 71 6.11 9.94 12.26
CA GLN A 71 6.83 11.17 12.59
C GLN A 71 7.57 11.68 11.35
N VAL A 72 7.58 13.00 11.12
CA VAL A 72 8.22 13.59 9.93
C VAL A 72 9.69 13.17 9.81
N GLY A 73 10.41 13.07 10.93
CA GLY A 73 11.81 12.61 10.94
C GLY A 73 12.01 11.13 10.58
N GLU A 74 10.97 10.31 10.67
CA GLU A 74 11.00 8.88 10.30
C GLU A 74 10.45 8.63 8.89
N TYR A 75 9.82 9.62 8.25
CA TYR A 75 9.16 9.44 6.95
C TYR A 75 10.10 8.92 5.86
N GLY A 76 11.36 9.34 5.86
CA GLY A 76 12.37 8.86 4.92
C GLY A 76 12.63 7.35 4.98
N ARG A 77 12.19 6.65 6.04
CA ARG A 77 12.28 5.18 6.16
C ARG A 77 11.12 4.45 5.49
N VAL A 78 9.98 5.12 5.26
CA VAL A 78 8.76 4.48 4.74
C VAL A 78 8.98 3.82 3.38
N PRO A 79 9.58 4.48 2.36
CA PRO A 79 9.79 3.84 1.06
C PRO A 79 10.60 2.55 1.16
N GLY A 80 11.72 2.56 1.89
CA GLY A 80 12.59 1.39 2.03
C GLY A 80 11.96 0.24 2.81
N ILE A 81 11.12 0.53 3.81
CA ILE A 81 10.37 -0.51 4.53
C ILE A 81 9.32 -1.13 3.60
N CYS A 82 8.56 -0.32 2.88
CA CYS A 82 7.56 -0.81 1.92
C CYS A 82 8.20 -1.62 0.78
N GLU A 83 9.28 -1.12 0.17
CA GLU A 83 10.00 -1.82 -0.90
C GLU A 83 10.62 -3.15 -0.42
N GLY A 84 10.97 -3.25 0.86
CA GLY A 84 11.48 -4.47 1.48
C GLY A 84 10.45 -5.58 1.67
N VAL A 85 9.15 -5.29 1.53
CA VAL A 85 8.07 -6.30 1.64
C VAL A 85 7.96 -7.07 0.34
N GLU A 86 8.07 -8.40 0.42
CA GLU A 86 8.04 -9.27 -0.77
C GLU A 86 6.78 -9.05 -1.61
N VAL A 87 6.97 -8.58 -2.85
CA VAL A 87 5.87 -8.34 -3.80
C VAL A 87 5.25 -9.67 -4.24
N PRO A 88 3.90 -9.79 -4.29
CA PRO A 88 3.26 -11.03 -4.71
C PRO A 88 3.71 -11.46 -6.13
N PRO A 89 4.30 -12.65 -6.28
CA PRO A 89 4.74 -13.13 -7.59
C PRO A 89 3.54 -13.59 -8.43
N LYS A 90 3.82 -13.97 -9.66
CA LYS A 90 2.91 -14.75 -10.49
C LYS A 90 2.55 -16.05 -9.76
N GLN A 91 1.27 -16.27 -9.51
CA GLN A 91 0.76 -17.39 -8.70
C GLN A 91 -0.02 -18.42 -9.51
N PHE A 92 -0.46 -18.06 -10.72
CA PHE A 92 -1.16 -18.94 -11.64
C PHE A 92 -0.54 -18.91 -13.03
N GLN A 93 -0.66 -20.02 -13.75
CA GLN A 93 -0.47 -20.11 -15.19
C GLN A 93 -1.76 -20.66 -15.80
N GLY A 94 -2.62 -19.75 -16.27
CA GLY A 94 -3.98 -20.11 -16.66
C GLY A 94 -4.77 -20.64 -15.46
N VAL A 95 -5.29 -21.85 -15.54
CA VAL A 95 -6.02 -22.50 -14.42
C VAL A 95 -5.11 -23.16 -13.39
N ARG A 96 -3.82 -23.32 -13.68
CA ARG A 96 -2.88 -24.02 -12.81
C ARG A 96 -2.33 -23.08 -11.73
N ARG A 97 -2.52 -23.42 -10.45
CA ARG A 97 -1.84 -22.78 -9.33
C ARG A 97 -0.37 -23.23 -9.29
N LEU A 98 0.56 -22.27 -9.27
CA LEU A 98 2.00 -22.53 -9.27
C LEU A 98 2.51 -22.92 -7.88
N TYR A 99 1.97 -22.28 -6.84
CA TYR A 99 2.32 -22.51 -5.44
C TYR A 99 1.09 -22.97 -4.65
N PRO A 100 0.73 -24.27 -4.72
CA PRO A 100 -0.50 -24.78 -4.10
C PRO A 100 -0.51 -24.71 -2.58
N ASN A 101 0.67 -24.75 -1.96
CA ASN A 101 0.84 -24.77 -0.49
C ASN A 101 1.04 -23.38 0.12
N MET A 102 1.15 -22.32 -0.70
CA MET A 102 1.28 -20.94 -0.22
C MET A 102 -0.06 -20.23 -0.32
N PRO A 103 -0.44 -19.37 0.64
CA PRO A 103 -1.67 -18.58 0.54
C PRO A 103 -1.66 -17.68 -0.70
N LEU A 104 -2.85 -17.34 -1.20
CA LEU A 104 -2.95 -16.35 -2.27
C LEU A 104 -2.64 -14.98 -1.72
N ARG A 105 -1.72 -14.27 -2.38
CA ARG A 105 -1.34 -12.90 -2.02
C ARG A 105 -1.69 -11.95 -3.16
N ARG A 106 -2.31 -10.83 -2.85
CA ARG A 106 -2.65 -9.73 -3.76
C ARG A 106 -2.18 -8.41 -3.14
N CYS A 107 -2.59 -7.29 -3.73
CA CYS A 107 -2.30 -5.97 -3.19
C CYS A 107 -2.79 -5.79 -1.75
N GLN A 108 -3.95 -6.36 -1.39
CA GLN A 108 -4.49 -6.26 -0.04
C GLN A 108 -3.59 -6.96 0.98
N GLU A 109 -3.11 -8.17 0.68
CA GLU A 109 -2.19 -8.90 1.55
C GLU A 109 -0.83 -8.19 1.64
N TRP A 110 -0.31 -7.66 0.52
CA TRP A 110 0.93 -6.88 0.54
C TRP A 110 0.80 -5.61 1.39
N VAL A 111 -0.32 -4.88 1.29
CA VAL A 111 -0.56 -3.68 2.13
C VAL A 111 -0.63 -4.05 3.60
N ALA A 112 -1.33 -5.13 3.97
CA ALA A 112 -1.37 -5.59 5.36
C ALA A 112 0.04 -5.91 5.89
N GLU A 113 0.85 -6.62 5.12
CA GLU A 113 2.23 -6.94 5.48
C GLU A 113 3.13 -5.70 5.58
N ALA A 114 2.96 -4.72 4.69
CA ALA A 114 3.68 -3.44 4.76
C ALA A 114 3.29 -2.61 5.98
N VAL A 115 2.00 -2.59 6.35
CA VAL A 115 1.53 -1.96 7.58
C VAL A 115 2.15 -2.64 8.81
N GLU A 116 2.18 -3.97 8.85
CA GLU A 116 2.84 -4.71 9.93
C GLU A 116 4.35 -4.45 9.99
N ALA A 117 5.03 -4.39 8.85
CA ALA A 117 6.45 -4.06 8.80
C ALA A 117 6.72 -2.64 9.34
N LEU A 118 5.93 -1.65 8.93
CA LEU A 118 6.03 -0.27 9.42
C LEU A 118 5.77 -0.18 10.93
N ARG A 119 4.83 -0.96 11.45
CA ARG A 119 4.54 -1.04 12.90
C ARG A 119 5.67 -1.74 13.66
N GLY A 120 6.18 -2.86 13.13
CA GLY A 120 7.28 -3.62 13.72
C GLY A 120 8.57 -2.79 13.84
N GLU A 121 8.82 -1.91 12.87
CA GLU A 121 9.93 -0.96 12.87
C GLU A 121 9.67 0.30 13.73
N GLY A 122 8.48 0.41 14.34
CA GLY A 122 8.07 1.55 15.17
C GLY A 122 7.90 2.87 14.40
N VAL A 123 7.82 2.80 13.06
CA VAL A 123 7.67 3.95 12.15
C VAL A 123 6.20 4.37 12.08
N LEU A 124 5.30 3.42 11.87
CA LEU A 124 3.85 3.65 11.96
C LEU A 124 3.38 3.40 13.39
N ARG A 125 2.75 4.41 14.00
CA ARG A 125 2.25 4.36 15.38
C ARG A 125 0.77 4.69 15.41
N ASP A 126 0.08 4.16 16.42
CA ASP A 126 -1.27 4.62 16.73
C ASP A 126 -1.21 6.12 17.06
N GLY A 127 -2.20 6.88 16.60
CA GLY A 127 -2.24 8.32 16.82
C GLY A 127 -3.60 8.93 16.61
#